data_AF-A0A366KW33-F1
#
_entry.id   AF-A0A366KW33-F1
#
_cell.length_a   1.000
_cell.length_b   1.000
_cell.length_c   1.000
_cell.angle_alpha   90.00
_cell.angle_beta   90.00
_cell.angle_gamma   90.00
#
_symmetry.space_group_name_H-M   'P 1'
#
loop_
_entity.id
_entity.type
_entity.pdbx_description
1 polymer ?
#
loop_
_entity_poly.entity_id
_entity_poly.type
_entity_poly.pdbx_seq_one_letter_code
_entity_poly.pdbx_strand_id
1 'polypeptide(L)'
;MVKDTLNSMLDNIKERTTNPFLGTFVIVWIVKNWKLVYSLFYFDSAFTLPKRLAYIERYFNEKSFWCNMLVVVGFTILVLVITYILLALSRLLTEFYDKMVVPKIAKITDKSSIVLKSKYNELEEAFKLLEKRYEEERLAKVAAQNERDTSDTKLLEYMSKPSESTELESIPSSVPASFTRVSNKARQTWTPEKFNNFLTNITNGALMNTSDEIMKVLLRENFITPAGRSATTGKDYKLTDEGMAFLKYWNNMADDTSNSGE
;
A
#
# COMPACT_ATOMS: atom_id res chain seq x y z
N MET A 1 31.54 -14.34 53.94
CA MET A 1 30.44 -15.03 54.66
C MET A 1 29.17 -14.20 54.73
N VAL A 2 29.07 -13.12 55.53
CA VAL A 2 27.82 -12.33 55.63
C VAL A 2 27.40 -11.69 54.31
N LYS A 3 28.37 -11.17 53.53
CA LYS A 3 28.13 -10.66 52.17
C LYS A 3 27.62 -11.74 51.22
N ASP A 4 28.15 -12.95 51.31
CA ASP A 4 27.77 -14.06 50.41
C ASP A 4 26.38 -14.60 50.74
N THR A 5 26.02 -14.66 52.03
CA THR A 5 24.65 -15.00 52.46
C THR A 5 23.64 -13.92 52.09
N LEU A 6 24.02 -12.63 52.21
CA LEU A 6 23.16 -11.53 51.79
C LEU A 6 22.98 -11.54 50.28
N ASN A 7 24.04 -11.71 49.49
CA ASN A 7 23.97 -11.77 48.03
C ASN A 7 23.13 -12.96 47.57
N SER A 8 23.28 -14.15 48.16
CA SER A 8 22.48 -15.32 47.81
C SER A 8 20.99 -15.15 48.15
N MET A 9 20.66 -14.49 49.26
CA MET A 9 19.27 -14.13 49.58
C MET A 9 18.74 -13.04 48.66
N LEU A 10 19.56 -12.04 48.32
CA LEU A 10 19.20 -10.94 47.44
C LEU A 10 18.98 -11.44 46.01
N ASP A 11 19.75 -12.42 45.54
CA ASP A 11 19.56 -13.06 44.24
C ASP A 11 18.25 -13.87 44.19
N ASN A 12 17.93 -14.62 45.25
CA ASN A 12 16.67 -15.36 45.34
C ASN A 12 15.45 -14.43 45.47
N ILE A 13 15.60 -13.34 46.24
CA ILE A 13 14.60 -12.28 46.33
C ILE A 13 14.46 -11.60 44.98
N LYS A 14 15.55 -11.27 44.29
CA LYS A 14 15.55 -10.62 42.97
C LYS A 14 14.84 -11.50 41.94
N GLU A 15 15.16 -12.78 41.89
CA GLU A 15 14.54 -13.76 40.98
C GLU A 15 13.02 -13.86 41.21
N ARG A 16 12.57 -13.87 42.48
CA ARG A 16 11.14 -13.92 42.84
C ARG A 16 10.43 -12.55 42.80
N THR A 17 11.17 -11.46 42.97
CA THR A 17 10.72 -10.05 42.94
C THR A 17 10.71 -9.49 41.53
N THR A 18 11.26 -10.21 40.54
CA THR A 18 10.99 -9.99 39.11
C THR A 18 9.48 -9.97 38.83
N ASN A 19 8.68 -10.66 39.67
CA ASN A 19 7.25 -10.48 39.67
C ASN A 19 6.89 -9.13 40.32
N PRO A 20 6.39 -8.14 39.56
CA PRO A 20 6.04 -6.80 40.07
C PRO A 20 5.01 -6.86 41.21
N PHE A 21 4.21 -7.92 41.29
CA PHE A 21 3.32 -8.17 42.41
C PHE A 21 4.05 -8.44 43.72
N LEU A 22 5.04 -9.32 43.72
CA LEU A 22 5.72 -9.75 44.94
C LEU A 22 6.57 -8.60 45.54
N GLY A 23 7.24 -7.83 44.69
CA GLY A 23 7.98 -6.63 45.12
C GLY A 23 7.06 -5.58 45.74
N THR A 24 5.97 -5.25 45.06
CA THR A 24 4.95 -4.31 45.57
C THR A 24 4.32 -4.83 46.86
N PHE A 25 4.09 -6.14 46.96
CA PHE A 25 3.56 -6.80 48.14
C PHE A 25 4.46 -6.65 49.37
N VAL A 26 5.75 -6.90 49.23
CA VAL A 26 6.72 -6.73 50.31
C VAL A 26 6.75 -5.27 50.78
N ILE A 27 6.75 -4.31 49.86
CA ILE A 27 6.78 -2.88 50.20
C ILE A 27 5.51 -2.47 50.95
N VAL A 28 4.32 -2.81 50.44
CA VAL A 28 3.05 -2.48 51.09
C VAL A 28 2.93 -3.16 52.45
N TRP A 29 3.42 -4.40 52.57
CA TRP A 29 3.47 -5.10 53.85
C TRP A 29 4.36 -4.38 54.87
N ILE A 30 5.57 -3.95 54.47
CA ILE A 30 6.48 -3.19 55.33
C ILE A 30 5.84 -1.87 55.76
N VAL A 31 5.22 -1.13 54.84
CA VAL A 31 4.58 0.16 55.14
C VAL A 31 3.36 -0.03 56.06
N LYS A 32 2.55 -1.07 55.84
CA LYS A 32 1.37 -1.35 56.67
C LYS A 32 1.73 -1.84 58.07
N ASN A 33 2.75 -2.69 58.16
CA ASN A 33 3.25 -3.27 59.41
C ASN A 33 4.50 -2.54 59.93
N TRP A 34 4.62 -1.25 59.63
CA TRP A 34 5.83 -0.46 59.93
C TRP A 34 6.19 -0.45 61.42
N LYS A 35 5.21 -0.55 62.33
CA LYS A 35 5.45 -0.65 63.78
C LYS A 35 6.16 -1.94 64.17
N LEU A 36 5.81 -3.05 63.50
CA LEU A 36 6.46 -4.35 63.70
C LEU A 36 7.86 -4.35 63.10
N VAL A 37 8.02 -3.78 61.89
CA VAL A 37 9.33 -3.65 61.26
C VAL A 37 10.25 -2.75 62.11
N TYR A 38 9.74 -1.61 62.57
CA TYR A 38 10.46 -0.68 63.44
C TYR A 38 10.87 -1.35 64.76
N SER A 39 9.98 -2.12 65.41
CA SER A 39 10.32 -2.83 66.65
C SER A 39 11.32 -3.96 66.45
N LEU A 40 11.42 -4.52 65.24
CA LEU A 40 12.39 -5.54 64.88
C LEU A 40 13.80 -4.96 64.71
N PHE A 41 13.92 -3.79 64.06
CA PHE A 41 15.20 -3.17 63.70
C PHE A 41 15.71 -2.15 64.73
N TYR A 42 14.85 -1.55 65.54
CA TYR A 42 15.26 -0.58 66.55
C TYR A 42 15.55 -1.27 67.90
N PHE A 43 16.82 -1.23 68.33
CA PHE A 43 17.27 -1.79 69.61
C PHE A 43 17.47 -0.66 70.62
N ASP A 44 16.43 -0.39 71.41
CA ASP A 44 16.56 0.48 72.57
C ASP A 44 17.09 -0.30 73.77
N SER A 45 18.11 0.24 74.43
CA SER A 45 18.69 -0.27 75.68
C SER A 45 17.67 -0.42 76.82
N ALA A 46 16.55 0.33 76.76
CA ALA A 46 15.47 0.27 77.74
C ALA A 46 14.45 -0.87 77.50
N PHE A 47 14.44 -1.49 76.30
CA PHE A 47 13.51 -2.55 75.94
C PHE A 47 14.15 -3.93 76.09
N THR A 48 14.00 -4.54 77.27
CA THR A 48 14.41 -5.92 77.51
C THR A 48 13.69 -6.90 76.56
N LEU A 49 14.41 -7.90 76.05
CA LEU A 49 13.91 -8.97 75.17
C LEU A 49 12.50 -9.51 75.50
N PRO A 50 12.13 -9.76 76.78
CA PRO A 50 10.81 -10.30 77.14
C PRO A 50 9.65 -9.36 76.82
N LYS A 51 9.84 -8.05 77.03
CA LYS A 51 8.81 -7.03 76.76
C LYS A 51 8.55 -6.89 75.26
N ARG A 52 9.56 -7.13 74.43
CA ARG A 52 9.44 -7.13 72.97
C ARG A 52 8.70 -8.37 72.47
N LEU A 53 9.01 -9.54 73.02
CA LEU A 53 8.31 -10.77 72.67
C LEU A 53 6.82 -10.68 73.02
N ALA A 54 6.50 -10.16 74.21
CA ALA A 54 5.13 -9.89 74.63
C ALA A 54 4.41 -8.88 73.73
N TYR A 55 5.11 -7.87 73.22
CA TYR A 55 4.54 -6.92 72.24
C TYR A 55 4.20 -7.60 70.91
N ILE A 56 5.10 -8.44 70.39
CA ILE A 56 4.89 -9.17 69.13
C ILE A 56 3.75 -10.18 69.28
N GLU A 57 3.73 -10.93 70.38
CA GLU A 57 2.66 -11.89 70.69
C GLU A 57 1.30 -11.19 70.78
N ARG A 58 1.24 -10.06 71.49
CA ARG A 58 0.04 -9.24 71.58
C ARG A 58 -0.38 -8.67 70.21
N TYR A 59 0.58 -8.27 69.38
CA TYR A 59 0.30 -7.77 68.03
C TYR A 59 -0.39 -8.82 67.14
N PHE A 60 0.07 -10.07 67.17
CA PHE A 60 -0.53 -11.17 66.41
C PHE A 60 -1.82 -11.72 67.05
N ASN A 61 -2.01 -11.56 68.35
CA ASN A 61 -3.26 -11.92 69.03
C ASN A 61 -4.37 -10.88 68.81
N GLU A 62 -4.05 -9.58 68.85
CA GLU A 62 -5.04 -8.51 68.61
C GLU A 62 -5.42 -8.37 67.13
N LYS A 63 -4.51 -8.72 66.22
CA LYS A 63 -4.74 -8.63 64.77
C LYS A 63 -4.75 -10.02 64.15
N SER A 64 -5.93 -10.44 63.67
CA SER A 64 -6.04 -11.65 62.85
C SER A 64 -5.06 -11.58 61.68
N PHE A 65 -4.07 -12.48 61.70
CA PHE A 65 -3.00 -12.55 60.71
C PHE A 65 -3.57 -12.66 59.28
N TRP A 66 -4.54 -13.55 59.10
CA TRP A 66 -5.18 -13.81 57.81
C TRP A 66 -5.95 -12.59 57.29
N CYS A 67 -6.72 -11.92 58.15
CA CYS A 67 -7.43 -10.70 57.75
C CYS A 67 -6.45 -9.59 57.36
N ASN A 68 -5.37 -9.39 58.14
CA ASN A 68 -4.36 -8.39 57.82
C ASN A 68 -3.63 -8.72 56.51
N MET A 69 -3.31 -9.99 56.27
CA MET A 69 -2.68 -10.45 55.04
C MET A 69 -3.57 -10.21 53.81
N LEU A 70 -4.86 -10.53 53.90
CA LEU A 70 -5.82 -10.32 52.81
C LEU A 70 -6.00 -8.82 52.51
N VAL A 71 -6.04 -7.98 53.55
CA VAL A 71 -6.05 -6.52 53.39
C VAL A 71 -4.79 -6.03 52.68
N VAL A 72 -3.61 -6.53 53.06
CA VAL A 72 -2.35 -6.18 52.39
C VAL A 72 -2.38 -6.62 50.92
N VAL A 73 -2.84 -7.83 50.61
CA VAL A 73 -3.03 -8.30 49.22
C VAL A 73 -3.97 -7.37 48.45
N GLY A 74 -5.11 -7.00 49.03
CA GLY A 74 -6.06 -6.05 48.41
C GLY A 74 -5.43 -4.69 48.10
N PHE A 75 -4.69 -4.11 49.06
CA PHE A 75 -3.96 -2.86 48.83
C PHE A 75 -2.87 -3.00 47.76
N THR A 76 -2.21 -4.15 47.67
CA THR A 76 -1.16 -4.34 46.66
C THR A 76 -1.72 -4.40 45.25
N ILE A 77 -2.86 -5.07 45.06
CA ILE A 77 -3.59 -5.07 43.79
C ILE A 77 -4.03 -3.65 43.46
N LEU A 78 -4.59 -2.91 44.43
CA LEU A 78 -5.00 -1.52 44.23
C LEU A 78 -3.83 -0.62 43.79
N VAL A 79 -2.68 -0.72 44.45
CA VAL A 79 -1.48 0.05 44.09
C VAL A 79 -1.01 -0.29 42.69
N LEU A 80 -1.01 -1.58 42.30
CA LEU A 80 -0.66 -1.97 40.94
C LEU A 80 -1.65 -1.40 39.91
N VAL A 81 -2.95 -1.51 40.16
CA VAL A 81 -3.99 -0.96 39.28
C VAL A 81 -3.79 0.55 39.11
N ILE A 82 -3.59 1.30 40.20
CA ILE A 82 -3.31 2.74 40.15
C ILE A 82 -2.04 3.02 39.36
N THR A 83 -0.98 2.23 39.55
CA THR A 83 0.28 2.39 38.82
C THR A 83 0.06 2.24 37.32
N TYR A 84 -0.66 1.19 36.88
CA TYR A 84 -1.00 1.00 35.47
C TYR A 84 -1.90 2.11 34.92
N ILE A 85 -2.86 2.59 35.70
CA ILE A 85 -3.69 3.76 35.33
C ILE A 85 -2.82 5.00 35.15
N LEU A 86 -1.87 5.25 36.05
CA LEU A 86 -0.93 6.37 35.95
C LEU A 86 -0.03 6.26 34.72
N LEU A 87 0.47 5.06 34.39
CA LEU A 87 1.22 4.84 33.16
C LEU A 87 0.37 5.10 31.91
N ALA A 88 -0.88 4.63 31.91
CA ALA A 88 -1.82 4.87 30.82
C ALA A 88 -2.12 6.37 30.67
N LEU A 89 -2.35 7.07 31.79
CA LEU A 89 -2.60 8.50 31.81
C LEU A 89 -1.36 9.29 31.36
N SER A 90 -0.16 8.87 31.76
CA SER A 90 1.10 9.45 31.29
C SER A 90 1.23 9.33 29.78
N ARG A 91 0.94 8.15 29.21
CA ARG A 91 0.95 7.96 27.75
C ARG A 91 -0.09 8.83 27.06
N LEU A 92 -1.30 8.88 27.60
CA LEU A 92 -2.37 9.73 27.09
C LEU A 92 -1.96 11.20 27.10
N LEU A 93 -1.34 11.66 28.19
CA LEU A 93 -0.86 13.03 28.31
C LEU A 93 0.26 13.33 27.30
N THR A 94 1.21 12.41 27.12
CA THR A 94 2.28 12.56 26.11
C THR A 94 1.69 12.60 24.70
N GLU A 95 0.80 11.68 24.35
CA GLU A 95 0.16 11.69 23.03
C GLU A 95 -0.70 12.94 22.81
N PHE A 96 -1.40 13.41 23.84
CA PHE A 96 -2.17 14.64 23.79
C PHE A 96 -1.26 15.86 23.63
N TYR A 97 -0.13 15.90 24.35
CA TYR A 97 0.86 16.95 24.22
C TYR A 97 1.44 16.98 22.80
N ASP A 98 1.89 15.85 22.28
CA ASP A 98 2.49 15.76 20.95
C ASP A 98 1.49 16.06 19.83
N LYS A 99 0.24 15.60 19.94
CA LYS A 99 -0.78 15.78 18.88
C LYS A 99 -1.50 17.13 18.96
N MET A 100 -1.65 17.72 20.14
CA MET A 100 -2.51 18.90 20.35
C MET A 100 -1.73 20.14 20.76
N VAL A 101 -0.75 19.99 21.65
CA VAL A 101 -0.02 21.12 22.24
C VAL A 101 1.15 21.52 21.35
N VAL A 102 1.97 20.56 20.91
CA VAL A 102 3.12 20.81 20.01
C VAL A 102 2.72 21.56 18.72
N PRO A 103 1.69 21.16 17.95
CA PRO A 103 1.32 21.91 16.75
C PRO A 103 0.74 23.31 17.07
N LYS A 104 0.07 23.48 18.21
CA LYS A 104 -0.44 24.79 18.62
C LYS A 104 0.68 25.72 19.06
N ILE A 105 1.65 25.22 19.82
CA ILE A 105 2.85 25.97 20.21
C ILE A 105 3.70 26.29 18.98
N ALA A 106 3.91 25.34 18.08
CA ALA A 106 4.62 25.55 16.82
C ALA A 106 3.96 26.65 15.96
N LYS A 107 2.62 26.65 15.88
CA LYS A 107 1.86 27.68 15.16
C LYS A 107 1.97 29.07 15.77
N ILE A 108 2.22 29.16 17.09
CA ILE A 108 2.32 30.43 17.82
C ILE A 108 3.78 30.93 17.89
N THR A 109 4.76 30.02 17.94
CA THR A 109 6.15 30.34 18.28
C THR A 109 7.00 30.74 17.09
N ASP A 110 6.81 30.19 15.88
CA ASP A 110 7.63 30.66 14.76
C ASP A 110 7.01 30.47 13.38
N LYS A 111 7.01 31.56 12.61
CA LYS A 111 6.73 31.59 11.16
C LYS A 111 7.92 31.07 10.35
N SER A 112 9.03 30.67 10.97
CA SER A 112 10.17 30.10 10.26
C SER A 112 10.79 28.91 11.00
N SER A 113 11.02 27.82 10.27
CA SER A 113 12.18 26.94 10.50
C SER A 113 12.15 25.84 11.58
N ILE A 114 11.03 25.32 12.06
CA ILE A 114 11.06 24.00 12.75
C ILE A 114 9.92 23.11 12.27
N VAL A 115 10.17 22.41 11.15
CA VAL A 115 9.32 21.30 10.71
C VAL A 115 9.57 20.13 11.67
N LEU A 116 8.49 19.60 12.26
CA LEU A 116 8.54 18.41 13.11
C LEU A 116 9.31 17.30 12.38
N LYS A 117 10.26 16.62 13.03
CA LYS A 117 11.10 15.59 12.37
C LYS A 117 10.28 14.52 11.64
N SER A 118 9.08 14.19 12.13
CA SER A 118 8.17 13.28 11.40
C SER A 118 7.63 13.89 10.11
N LYS A 119 7.29 15.18 10.09
CA LYS A 119 6.87 15.92 8.89
C LYS A 119 8.02 16.10 7.92
N TYR A 120 9.25 16.26 8.41
CA TYR A 120 10.43 16.25 7.56
C TYR A 120 10.61 14.89 6.88
N ASN A 121 10.51 13.79 7.63
CA ASN A 121 10.62 12.45 7.06
C ASN A 121 9.50 12.15 6.04
N GLU A 122 8.25 12.49 6.34
CA GLU A 122 7.12 12.35 5.40
C GLU A 122 7.36 13.17 4.12
N LEU A 123 7.87 14.39 4.27
CA LEU A 123 8.16 15.27 3.14
C LEU A 123 9.35 14.76 2.32
N GLU A 124 10.38 14.22 2.97
CA GLU A 124 11.53 13.60 2.31
C GLU A 124 11.12 12.36 1.50
N GLU A 125 10.24 11.52 2.05
CA GLU A 125 9.65 10.37 1.33
C GLU A 125 8.82 10.84 0.13
N ALA A 126 8.00 11.88 0.30
CA ALA A 126 7.25 12.47 -0.80
C ALA A 126 8.16 13.07 -1.88
N PHE A 127 9.26 13.72 -1.49
CA PHE A 127 10.26 14.24 -2.42
C PHE A 127 10.95 13.12 -3.20
N LYS A 128 11.37 12.04 -2.54
CA LYS A 128 11.97 10.87 -3.21
C LYS A 128 11.01 10.24 -4.22
N LEU A 129 9.72 10.17 -3.89
CA LEU A 129 8.70 9.69 -4.82
C LEU A 129 8.53 10.61 -6.03
N LEU A 130 8.52 11.93 -5.80
CA LEU A 130 8.43 12.92 -6.88
C LEU A 130 9.66 12.87 -7.79
N GLU A 131 10.86 12.79 -7.22
CA GLU A 131 12.12 12.71 -7.95
C GLU A 131 12.15 11.45 -8.83
N LYS A 132 11.74 10.30 -8.29
CA LYS A 132 11.60 9.07 -9.07
C LYS A 132 10.63 9.23 -10.24
N ARG A 133 9.45 9.81 -10.02
CA ARG A 133 8.48 10.07 -11.11
C ARG A 133 9.03 11.03 -12.16
N TYR A 134 9.73 12.08 -11.72
CA TYR A 134 10.34 13.05 -12.62
C TYR A 134 11.45 12.41 -13.47
N GLU A 135 12.27 11.54 -12.89
CA GLU A 135 13.26 10.77 -13.64
C GLU A 135 12.63 9.80 -14.63
N GLU A 136 11.55 9.10 -14.24
CA GLU A 136 10.78 8.23 -15.13
C GLU A 136 10.19 9.01 -16.32
N GLU A 137 9.58 10.18 -16.08
CA GLU A 137 9.07 11.06 -17.13
C GLU A 137 10.18 11.57 -18.05
N ARG A 138 11.32 11.97 -17.47
CA ARG A 138 12.48 12.44 -18.23
C ARG A 138 13.04 11.32 -19.12
N LEU A 139 13.17 10.11 -18.58
CA LEU A 139 13.62 8.94 -19.34
C LEU A 139 12.65 8.58 -20.46
N ALA A 140 11.34 8.58 -20.19
CA ALA A 140 10.32 8.35 -21.20
C ALA A 140 10.38 9.39 -22.33
N LYS A 141 10.58 10.67 -21.99
CA LYS A 141 10.72 11.75 -22.97
C LYS A 141 11.99 11.61 -23.81
N VAL A 142 13.12 11.26 -23.21
CA VAL A 142 14.38 11.02 -23.93
C VAL A 142 14.26 9.79 -24.83
N ALA A 143 13.65 8.71 -24.36
CA ALA A 143 13.41 7.52 -25.16
C ALA A 143 12.53 7.85 -26.38
N ALA A 144 11.42 8.56 -26.17
CA ALA A 144 10.55 9.00 -27.26
C ALA A 144 11.25 9.95 -28.25
N GLN A 145 12.18 10.79 -27.77
CA GLN A 145 12.97 11.65 -28.65
C GLN A 145 14.00 10.85 -29.46
N ASN A 146 14.70 9.91 -28.84
CA ASN A 146 15.62 9.00 -29.54
C ASN A 146 14.88 8.14 -30.58
N GLU A 147 13.68 7.66 -30.26
CA GLU A 147 12.82 6.93 -31.22
C GLU A 147 12.41 7.81 -32.40
N ARG A 148 12.13 9.10 -32.17
CA ARG A 148 11.88 10.07 -33.24
C ARG A 148 13.12 10.32 -34.08
N ASP A 149 14.25 10.63 -33.46
CA ASP A 149 15.50 10.94 -34.16
C ASP A 149 15.97 9.74 -34.99
N THR A 150 15.83 8.51 -34.47
CA THR A 150 16.12 7.29 -35.23
C THR A 150 15.14 7.06 -36.38
N SER A 151 13.86 7.39 -36.21
CA SER A 151 12.87 7.32 -37.28
C SER A 151 13.15 8.35 -38.37
N ASP A 152 13.50 9.59 -37.99
CA ASP A 152 13.86 10.67 -38.91
C ASP A 152 15.16 10.36 -39.65
N THR A 153 16.15 9.77 -38.98
CA THR A 153 17.40 9.32 -39.61
C THR A 153 17.15 8.23 -40.65
N LYS A 154 16.30 7.24 -40.31
CA LYS A 154 15.89 6.19 -41.28
C LYS A 154 15.16 6.80 -42.47
N LEU A 155 14.25 7.75 -42.25
CA LEU A 155 13.56 8.47 -43.33
C LEU A 155 14.55 9.22 -44.22
N LEU A 156 15.51 9.93 -43.64
CA LEU A 156 16.56 10.62 -44.38
C LEU A 156 17.46 9.64 -45.15
N GLU A 157 17.78 8.47 -44.60
CA GLU A 157 18.52 7.42 -45.30
C GLU A 157 17.74 6.88 -46.51
N TYR A 158 16.42 6.66 -46.36
CA TYR A 158 15.54 6.31 -47.49
C TYR A 158 15.47 7.43 -48.55
N MET A 159 15.50 8.69 -48.14
CA MET A 159 15.46 9.84 -49.06
C MET A 159 16.81 10.18 -49.70
N SER A 160 17.93 9.85 -49.05
CA SER A 160 19.29 10.20 -49.48
C SER A 160 20.02 9.09 -50.23
N LYS A 161 19.50 7.86 -50.24
CA LYS A 161 19.89 6.87 -51.26
C LYS A 161 19.63 7.50 -52.63
N PRO A 162 20.67 7.78 -53.42
CA PRO A 162 20.47 8.21 -54.80
C PRO A 162 19.66 7.12 -55.49
N SER A 163 18.72 7.51 -56.35
CA SER A 163 18.17 6.60 -57.36
C SER A 163 19.31 6.12 -58.26
N GLU A 164 20.10 5.15 -57.78
CA GLU A 164 20.70 4.17 -58.67
C GLU A 164 19.52 3.51 -59.37
N SER A 165 19.48 3.74 -60.69
CA SER A 165 18.69 2.99 -61.64
C SER A 165 18.90 1.49 -61.40
N THR A 166 18.04 0.92 -60.57
CA THR A 166 17.84 -0.52 -60.44
C THR A 166 16.36 -0.65 -60.21
N GLU A 167 15.70 -0.95 -61.33
CA GLU A 167 14.37 -1.53 -61.50
C GLU A 167 13.27 -1.02 -60.56
N LEU A 168 12.17 -0.57 -61.17
CA LEU A 168 10.88 -0.64 -60.51
C LEU A 168 10.68 -2.08 -60.00
N GLU A 169 11.13 -2.38 -58.79
CA GLU A 169 10.49 -3.37 -57.95
C GLU A 169 9.11 -2.80 -57.66
N SER A 170 8.22 -3.14 -58.58
CA SER A 170 6.81 -3.37 -58.33
C SER A 170 6.53 -3.44 -56.83
N ILE A 171 5.74 -2.47 -56.35
CA ILE A 171 4.69 -2.73 -55.36
C ILE A 171 4.24 -4.17 -55.62
N PRO A 172 4.26 -5.11 -54.66
CA PRO A 172 3.67 -6.40 -54.92
C PRO A 172 2.22 -6.13 -55.33
N SER A 173 1.98 -6.20 -56.64
CA SER A 173 0.71 -6.03 -57.30
C SER A 173 -0.25 -7.17 -56.95
N SER A 174 0.19 -8.09 -56.09
CA SER A 174 -0.70 -8.94 -55.34
C SER A 174 -1.29 -8.17 -54.17
N VAL A 175 -2.37 -7.43 -54.44
CA VAL A 175 -3.43 -7.28 -53.43
C VAL A 175 -3.61 -8.63 -52.76
N PRO A 176 -3.51 -8.75 -51.42
CA PRO A 176 -3.66 -10.03 -50.74
C PRO A 176 -4.95 -10.70 -51.23
N ALA A 177 -4.90 -11.98 -51.60
CA ALA A 177 -6.07 -12.66 -52.18
C ALA A 177 -7.31 -12.59 -51.27
N SER A 178 -7.11 -12.43 -49.96
CA SER A 178 -8.15 -12.17 -48.96
C SER A 178 -8.87 -10.83 -49.19
N PHE A 179 -8.17 -9.77 -49.59
CA PHE A 179 -8.72 -8.43 -49.80
C PHE A 179 -9.64 -8.43 -51.02
N THR A 180 -9.19 -9.02 -52.14
CA THR A 180 -10.00 -9.18 -53.36
C THR A 180 -11.18 -10.11 -53.15
N ARG A 181 -11.00 -11.19 -52.39
CA ARG A 181 -12.08 -12.15 -52.08
C ARG A 181 -13.19 -11.50 -51.26
N VAL A 182 -12.83 -10.73 -50.22
CA VAL A 182 -13.80 -10.07 -49.36
C VAL A 182 -14.44 -8.88 -50.08
N SER A 183 -13.69 -8.08 -50.84
CA SER A 183 -14.27 -6.97 -51.61
C SER A 183 -15.24 -7.44 -52.69
N ASN A 184 -14.91 -8.51 -53.43
CA ASN A 184 -15.81 -9.09 -54.43
C ASN A 184 -17.06 -9.70 -53.79
N LYS A 185 -16.90 -10.43 -52.68
CA LYS A 185 -18.05 -10.98 -51.93
C LYS A 185 -18.93 -9.87 -51.35
N ALA A 186 -18.32 -8.76 -50.93
CA ALA A 186 -19.04 -7.59 -50.43
C ALA A 186 -19.79 -6.83 -51.52
N ARG A 187 -19.39 -6.91 -52.79
CA ARG A 187 -20.12 -6.31 -53.93
C ARG A 187 -21.18 -7.23 -54.54
N GLN A 188 -20.93 -8.54 -54.54
CA GLN A 188 -21.81 -9.53 -55.19
C GLN A 188 -22.87 -10.11 -54.26
N THR A 189 -22.54 -10.31 -52.98
CA THR A 189 -23.39 -11.03 -52.02
C THR A 189 -23.95 -10.10 -50.94
N TRP A 190 -23.23 -9.02 -50.62
CA TRP A 190 -23.67 -8.04 -49.62
C TRP A 190 -24.01 -6.73 -50.32
N THR A 191 -24.96 -5.96 -49.78
CA THR A 191 -25.15 -4.59 -50.28
C THR A 191 -24.02 -3.71 -49.76
N PRO A 192 -23.38 -2.86 -50.59
CA PRO A 192 -22.27 -2.00 -50.16
C PRO A 192 -22.62 -1.15 -48.92
N GLU A 193 -23.86 -0.68 -48.83
CA GLU A 193 -24.38 0.05 -47.68
C GLU A 193 -24.40 -0.78 -46.40
N LYS A 194 -24.84 -2.04 -46.48
CA LYS A 194 -24.86 -2.95 -45.32
C LYS A 194 -23.44 -3.26 -44.85
N PHE A 195 -22.49 -3.40 -45.76
CA PHE A 195 -21.09 -3.63 -45.44
C PHE A 195 -20.43 -2.38 -44.82
N ASN A 196 -20.68 -1.19 -45.35
CA ASN A 196 -20.19 0.08 -44.79
C ASN A 196 -20.75 0.35 -43.39
N ASN A 197 -22.05 0.08 -43.19
CA ASN A 197 -22.66 0.16 -41.86
C ASN A 197 -22.02 -0.83 -40.89
N PHE A 198 -21.62 -2.01 -41.37
CA PHE A 198 -20.93 -3.02 -40.55
C PHE A 198 -19.52 -2.56 -40.14
N LEU A 199 -18.73 -2.01 -41.07
CA LEU A 199 -17.41 -1.45 -40.77
C LEU A 199 -17.48 -0.28 -39.81
N THR A 200 -18.50 0.58 -39.97
CA THR A 200 -18.77 1.69 -39.05
C THR A 200 -19.14 1.19 -37.64
N ASN A 201 -19.96 0.15 -37.56
CA ASN A 201 -20.34 -0.48 -36.28
C ASN A 201 -19.14 -1.12 -35.58
N ILE A 202 -18.21 -1.73 -36.31
CA ILE A 202 -16.94 -2.26 -35.76
C ILE A 202 -16.08 -1.10 -35.23
N THR A 203 -15.92 -0.04 -36.02
CA THR A 203 -15.10 1.12 -35.66
C THR A 203 -15.65 1.84 -34.42
N ASN A 204 -16.98 1.90 -34.29
CA ASN A 204 -17.66 2.50 -33.14
C ASN A 204 -17.79 1.57 -31.93
N GLY A 205 -17.29 0.33 -32.02
CA GLY A 205 -17.35 -0.64 -30.92
C GLY A 205 -18.76 -1.13 -30.56
N ALA A 206 -19.67 -1.17 -31.53
CA ALA A 206 -21.03 -1.65 -31.31
C ALA A 206 -21.07 -3.17 -31.06
N LEU A 207 -22.01 -3.63 -30.23
CA LEU A 207 -22.23 -5.06 -29.98
C LEU A 207 -22.86 -5.70 -31.22
N MET A 208 -22.20 -6.73 -31.76
CA MET A 208 -22.66 -7.40 -32.98
C MET A 208 -22.93 -8.88 -32.75
N ASN A 209 -23.93 -9.39 -33.48
CA ASN A 209 -24.26 -10.80 -33.44
C ASN A 209 -23.19 -11.60 -34.21
N THR A 210 -22.64 -12.63 -33.56
CA THR A 210 -21.61 -13.50 -34.16
C THR A 210 -22.18 -14.42 -35.25
N SER A 211 -23.51 -14.46 -35.39
CA SER A 211 -24.22 -15.30 -36.35
C SER A 211 -24.18 -14.74 -37.78
N ASP A 212 -23.91 -13.43 -37.94
CA ASP A 212 -23.88 -12.77 -39.25
C ASP A 212 -22.76 -13.29 -40.16
N GLU A 213 -23.09 -13.51 -41.44
CA GLU A 213 -22.14 -14.04 -42.41
C GLU A 213 -20.93 -13.13 -42.65
N ILE A 214 -21.16 -11.80 -42.60
CA ILE A 214 -20.10 -10.79 -42.74
C ILE A 214 -19.08 -10.95 -41.61
N MET A 215 -19.55 -11.13 -40.37
CA MET A 215 -18.71 -11.32 -39.19
C MET A 215 -17.83 -12.56 -39.32
N LYS A 216 -18.43 -13.68 -39.74
CA LYS A 216 -17.71 -14.95 -39.91
C LYS A 216 -16.61 -14.86 -40.96
N VAL A 217 -16.86 -14.14 -42.05
CA VAL A 217 -15.84 -13.93 -43.09
C VAL A 217 -14.73 -13.01 -42.58
N LEU A 218 -15.06 -11.89 -41.94
CA LEU A 218 -14.05 -10.96 -41.42
C LEU A 218 -13.18 -11.60 -40.32
N LEU A 219 -13.76 -12.45 -39.46
CA LEU A 219 -13.01 -13.23 -38.46
C LEU A 219 -12.11 -14.29 -39.12
N ARG A 220 -12.62 -15.00 -40.14
CA ARG A 220 -11.85 -16.03 -40.85
C ARG A 220 -10.64 -15.47 -41.58
N GLU A 221 -10.76 -14.25 -42.09
CA GLU A 221 -9.72 -13.55 -42.84
C GLU A 221 -8.86 -12.66 -41.92
N ASN A 222 -8.98 -12.79 -40.60
CA ASN A 222 -8.22 -12.06 -39.58
C ASN A 222 -8.34 -10.53 -39.63
N PHE A 223 -9.39 -9.97 -40.24
CA PHE A 223 -9.61 -8.52 -40.29
C PHE A 223 -10.11 -7.93 -38.96
N ILE A 224 -10.68 -8.76 -38.09
CA ILE A 224 -11.22 -8.34 -36.79
C ILE A 224 -10.88 -9.35 -35.70
N THR A 225 -10.78 -8.85 -34.46
CA THR A 225 -10.56 -9.65 -33.25
C THR A 225 -11.55 -9.23 -32.15
N PRO A 226 -11.96 -10.13 -31.24
CA PRO A 226 -12.85 -9.77 -30.14
C PRO A 226 -12.18 -8.77 -29.19
N ALA A 227 -12.89 -7.70 -28.82
CA ALA A 227 -12.34 -6.60 -28.01
C ALA A 227 -12.54 -6.77 -26.49
N GLY A 228 -13.33 -7.75 -26.06
CA GLY A 228 -13.39 -8.26 -24.69
C GLY A 228 -14.70 -8.02 -23.94
N ARG A 229 -15.64 -7.24 -24.50
CA ARG A 229 -16.99 -7.08 -23.94
C ARG A 229 -17.93 -8.10 -24.59
N SER A 230 -18.48 -8.99 -23.76
CA SER A 230 -19.46 -9.98 -24.17
C SER A 230 -20.77 -9.77 -23.40
N ALA A 231 -21.86 -9.54 -24.11
CA ALA A 231 -23.22 -9.52 -23.56
C ALA A 231 -23.99 -10.77 -24.05
N THR A 232 -25.12 -11.08 -23.42
CA THR A 232 -26.04 -12.16 -23.84
C THR A 232 -26.54 -12.00 -25.28
N THR A 233 -26.48 -10.79 -25.84
CA THR A 233 -27.00 -10.42 -27.17
C THR A 233 -25.92 -10.14 -28.22
N GLY A 234 -24.62 -10.17 -27.88
CA GLY A 234 -23.56 -9.87 -28.85
C GLY A 234 -22.17 -9.68 -28.24
N LYS A 235 -21.14 -9.60 -29.10
CA LYS A 235 -19.74 -9.34 -28.73
C LYS A 235 -19.25 -8.08 -29.42
N ASP A 236 -18.32 -7.37 -28.78
CA ASP A 236 -17.59 -6.28 -29.43
C ASP A 236 -16.36 -6.81 -30.18
N TYR A 237 -16.00 -6.10 -31.24
CA TYR A 237 -14.88 -6.46 -32.12
C TYR A 237 -14.05 -5.22 -32.42
N LYS A 238 -12.74 -5.42 -32.58
CA LYS A 238 -11.78 -4.40 -32.99
C LYS A 238 -11.10 -4.82 -34.30
N LEU A 239 -10.75 -3.85 -35.13
CA LEU A 239 -9.97 -4.08 -36.34
C LEU A 239 -8.53 -4.49 -35.97
N THR A 240 -7.98 -5.43 -36.72
CA THR A 240 -6.55 -5.77 -36.69
C THR A 240 -5.76 -4.83 -37.60
N ASP A 241 -4.43 -4.91 -37.58
CA ASP A 241 -3.59 -4.16 -38.52
C ASP A 241 -3.91 -4.50 -39.99
N GLU A 242 -4.23 -5.77 -40.26
CA GLU A 242 -4.73 -6.24 -41.56
C GLU A 242 -6.12 -5.67 -41.89
N GLY A 243 -7.01 -5.60 -40.90
CA GLY A 243 -8.33 -4.97 -41.03
C GLY A 243 -8.27 -3.49 -41.34
N MET A 244 -7.33 -2.76 -40.73
CA MET A 244 -7.09 -1.35 -41.03
C MET A 244 -6.53 -1.15 -42.44
N ALA A 245 -5.62 -2.04 -42.89
CA ALA A 245 -5.11 -2.02 -44.26
C ALA A 245 -6.23 -2.31 -45.28
N PHE A 246 -7.11 -3.27 -44.99
CA PHE A 246 -8.28 -3.56 -45.81
C PHE A 246 -9.27 -2.39 -45.87
N LEU A 247 -9.51 -1.69 -44.75
CA LEU A 247 -10.40 -0.53 -44.71
C LEU A 247 -9.89 0.61 -45.60
N LYS A 248 -8.58 0.87 -45.61
CA LYS A 248 -7.95 1.82 -46.54
C LYS A 248 -8.13 1.39 -48.00
N TYR A 249 -7.91 0.11 -48.30
CA TYR A 249 -8.11 -0.45 -49.64
C TYR A 249 -9.57 -0.33 -50.10
N TRP A 250 -10.54 -0.63 -49.23
CA TRP A 250 -11.96 -0.54 -49.52
C TRP A 250 -12.41 0.90 -49.79
N ASN A 251 -11.93 1.87 -49.00
CA ASN A 251 -12.25 3.29 -49.20
C ASN A 251 -11.66 3.82 -50.52
N ASN A 252 -10.41 3.49 -50.83
CA ASN A 252 -9.81 3.87 -52.12
C ASN A 252 -10.59 3.27 -53.31
N MET A 253 -11.10 2.04 -53.17
CA MET A 253 -11.96 1.41 -54.18
C MET A 253 -13.37 2.00 -54.30
N ALA A 254 -13.87 2.64 -53.24
CA ALA A 254 -15.18 3.29 -53.25
C ALA A 254 -15.10 4.70 -53.88
N ASP A 255 -14.00 5.42 -53.63
CA ASP A 255 -13.76 6.74 -54.22
C ASP A 255 -13.58 6.65 -55.75
N ASP A 256 -12.89 5.61 -56.26
CA ASP A 256 -12.74 5.37 -57.70
C ASP A 256 -14.09 5.16 -58.42
N THR A 257 -15.10 4.62 -57.73
CA THR A 257 -16.45 4.45 -58.31
C THR A 257 -17.30 5.72 -58.30
N SER A 258 -16.92 6.75 -57.55
CA SER A 258 -17.60 8.05 -57.55
C SER A 258 -17.13 8.98 -58.67
N ASN A 259 -15.92 8.75 -59.21
CA ASN A 259 -15.28 9.58 -60.22
C ASN A 259 -15.42 9.04 -61.66
N SER A 260 -16.08 7.90 -61.84
CA SER A 260 -16.31 7.26 -63.15
C SER A 260 -17.78 7.35 -63.60
N GLY A 261 -18.52 8.32 -63.07
CA GLY A 261 -19.94 8.57 -63.35
C GLY A 261 -20.24 10.03 -63.67
N GLU A 262 -19.45 10.62 -64.57
CA GLU A 262 -19.83 11.75 -65.42
C GLU A 262 -19.54 11.40 -66.89
#